data_AF-K2DDS1-F1
#
_entry.id   AF-K2DDS1-F1
#
_cell.length_a   1.000
_cell.length_b   1.000
_cell.length_c   1.000
_cell.angle_alpha   90.00
_cell.angle_beta   90.00
_cell.angle_gamma   90.00
#
_symmetry.space_group_name_H-M   'P 1'
#
loop_
_entity.id
_entity.type
_entity.pdbx_description
1 polymer ?
#
loop_
_entity_poly.entity_id
_entity_poly.type
_entity_poly.pdbx_seq_one_letter_code
_entity_poly.pdbx_strand_id
1 'polypeptide(L)'
;MKVKADTVDKFQGQENTVIILSTVDNEITEFADNANRLNVAVSRAVEQLIVVVNDSDSLKDTNIGDLVRYIEYNNFTVIDSKVYSVFDYLYRSYAERRRKFLAKQKRVSEYDSENLMYALITNVLKDKELNSFGVNVHVPLKMIIRDTSLMTPSEKEYAMNNLTHVDFLVFDAIDKSPRLVVEVDGAKFHAEGTRQAVRDAMKNEILNKYGLPILRFRTDGSDERKQLIEVLDGLLGNYQTS
;
A
#
# COMPACT_ATOMS: atom_id res chain seq x y z
N MET A 1 -25.46 27.66 -19.75
CA MET A 1 -24.14 27.11 -19.35
C MET A 1 -23.33 26.89 -20.61
N LYS A 2 -22.14 27.50 -20.74
CA LYS A 2 -21.30 27.37 -21.95
C LYS A 2 -20.23 26.33 -21.68
N VAL A 3 -20.30 25.19 -22.36
CA VAL A 3 -19.33 24.09 -22.23
C VAL A 3 -18.23 24.32 -23.27
N LYS A 4 -16.96 24.23 -22.85
CA LYS A 4 -15.80 24.27 -23.73
C LYS A 4 -15.17 22.87 -23.74
N ALA A 5 -14.92 22.33 -24.92
CA ALA A 5 -14.28 21.03 -25.11
C ALA A 5 -13.08 21.20 -26.05
N ASP A 6 -11.92 20.73 -25.60
CA ASP A 6 -10.66 20.81 -26.34
C ASP A 6 -9.61 19.91 -25.67
N THR A 7 -8.46 19.75 -26.32
CA THR A 7 -7.32 18.98 -25.79
C THR A 7 -6.65 19.66 -24.58
N VAL A 8 -6.02 18.86 -23.72
CA VAL A 8 -5.26 19.35 -22.53
C VAL A 8 -4.26 20.45 -22.90
N ASP A 9 -3.53 20.27 -23.99
CA ASP A 9 -2.49 21.20 -24.45
C ASP A 9 -3.07 22.60 -24.74
N LYS A 10 -4.31 22.70 -25.25
CA LYS A 10 -4.97 24.00 -25.52
C LYS A 10 -5.68 24.61 -24.32
N PHE A 11 -5.85 23.84 -23.26
CA PHE A 11 -6.34 24.34 -21.97
C PHE A 11 -5.21 24.83 -21.07
N GLN A 12 -3.94 24.69 -21.47
CA GLN A 12 -2.81 25.19 -20.70
C GLN A 12 -2.96 26.70 -20.41
N GLY A 13 -2.84 27.07 -19.13
CA GLY A 13 -2.99 28.45 -18.67
C GLY A 13 -4.43 28.97 -18.54
N GLN A 14 -5.45 28.10 -18.68
CA GLN A 14 -6.87 28.44 -18.50
C GLN A 14 -7.48 27.61 -17.38
N GLU A 15 -8.25 28.21 -16.49
CA GLU A 15 -8.91 27.51 -15.38
C GLU A 15 -10.43 27.52 -15.55
N ASN A 16 -11.10 26.49 -15.05
CA ASN A 16 -12.57 26.40 -15.01
C ASN A 16 -13.03 25.84 -13.66
N THR A 17 -14.23 26.26 -13.22
CA THR A 17 -14.85 25.77 -11.99
C THR A 17 -14.96 24.24 -11.95
N VAL A 18 -15.42 23.65 -13.05
CA VAL A 18 -15.54 22.20 -13.24
C VAL A 18 -14.77 21.78 -14.48
N ILE A 19 -13.93 20.75 -14.35
CA ILE A 19 -13.26 20.08 -15.48
C ILE A 19 -13.75 18.64 -15.55
N ILE A 20 -14.03 18.19 -16.77
CA ILE A 20 -14.27 16.78 -17.09
C ILE A 20 -13.08 16.31 -17.91
N LEU A 21 -12.28 15.39 -17.35
CA LEU A 21 -11.19 14.72 -18.04
C LEU A 21 -11.70 13.39 -18.57
N SER A 22 -11.67 13.20 -19.89
CA SER A 22 -12.00 11.94 -20.56
C SER A 22 -10.77 11.44 -21.28
N THR A 23 -10.37 10.20 -21.02
CA THR A 23 -9.18 9.59 -21.64
C THR A 23 -9.42 9.10 -23.07
N VAL A 24 -10.69 9.02 -23.51
CA VAL A 24 -11.20 8.65 -24.85
C VAL A 24 -10.80 7.26 -25.35
N ASP A 25 -9.62 6.77 -25.01
CA ASP A 25 -9.05 5.50 -25.45
C ASP A 25 -9.55 4.32 -24.60
N ASN A 26 -9.70 3.16 -25.24
CA ASN A 26 -9.97 1.88 -24.59
C ASN A 26 -8.72 1.30 -23.88
N GLU A 27 -7.53 1.76 -24.26
CA GLU A 27 -6.25 1.42 -23.64
C GLU A 27 -5.49 2.73 -23.39
N ILE A 28 -4.94 2.90 -22.19
CA ILE A 28 -4.22 4.12 -21.85
C ILE A 28 -2.88 4.15 -22.60
N THR A 29 -2.78 5.05 -23.59
CA THR A 29 -1.54 5.26 -24.34
C THR A 29 -0.53 6.07 -23.52
N GLU A 30 0.77 5.92 -23.80
CA GLU A 30 1.85 6.72 -23.19
C GLU A 30 1.64 8.25 -23.39
N PHE A 31 0.93 8.62 -24.46
CA PHE A 31 0.54 10.00 -24.74
C PHE A 31 -0.52 10.52 -23.77
N ALA A 32 -1.51 9.69 -23.44
CA ALA A 32 -2.58 9.99 -22.48
C ALA A 32 -2.07 9.91 -21.04
N ASP A 33 -1.18 8.96 -20.74
CA ASP A 33 -0.62 8.75 -19.40
C ASP A 33 0.56 9.67 -19.02
N ASN A 34 0.79 10.72 -19.79
CA ASN A 34 1.90 11.61 -19.53
C ASN A 34 1.67 12.42 -18.23
N ALA A 35 2.56 12.26 -17.25
CA ALA A 35 2.47 12.92 -15.95
C ALA A 35 2.35 14.47 -16.04
N ASN A 36 3.05 15.12 -16.97
CA ASN A 36 2.97 16.57 -17.14
C ASN A 36 1.60 17.01 -17.64
N ARG A 37 1.02 16.26 -18.59
CA ARG A 37 -0.31 16.54 -19.10
C ARG A 37 -1.39 16.27 -18.07
N LEU A 38 -1.26 15.18 -17.31
CA LEU A 38 -2.17 14.90 -16.22
C LEU A 38 -2.15 16.02 -15.17
N ASN A 39 -0.95 16.48 -14.79
CA ASN A 39 -0.80 17.63 -13.89
C ASN A 39 -1.45 18.91 -14.45
N VAL A 40 -1.30 19.17 -15.76
CA VAL A 40 -1.99 20.30 -16.40
C VAL A 40 -3.50 20.11 -16.28
N ALA A 41 -4.04 18.95 -16.66
CA ALA A 41 -5.47 18.67 -16.64
C ALA A 41 -6.08 18.80 -15.23
N VAL A 42 -5.44 18.20 -14.22
CA VAL A 42 -5.86 18.28 -12.82
C VAL A 42 -5.83 19.71 -12.31
N SER A 43 -4.76 20.46 -12.60
CA SER A 43 -4.61 21.86 -12.16
C SER A 43 -5.53 22.87 -12.86
N ARG A 44 -6.30 22.46 -13.88
CA ARG A 44 -7.30 23.33 -14.51
C ARG A 44 -8.62 23.40 -13.74
N ALA A 45 -8.88 22.45 -12.86
CA ALA A 45 -10.11 22.39 -12.07
C ALA A 45 -9.99 23.26 -10.82
N VAL A 46 -10.95 24.17 -10.60
CA VAL A 46 -10.97 25.03 -9.41
C VAL A 46 -11.78 24.41 -8.27
N GLU A 47 -12.97 23.88 -8.56
CA GLU A 47 -13.86 23.32 -7.53
C GLU A 47 -14.06 21.81 -7.68
N GLN A 48 -14.15 21.31 -8.92
CA GLN A 48 -14.45 19.90 -9.17
C GLN A 48 -13.73 19.36 -10.40
N LEU A 49 -13.09 18.20 -10.22
CA LEU A 49 -12.59 17.37 -11.30
C LEU A 49 -13.47 16.11 -11.41
N ILE A 50 -13.95 15.82 -12.61
CA ILE A 50 -14.63 14.57 -12.93
C ILE A 50 -13.73 13.82 -13.91
N VAL A 51 -13.33 12.62 -13.55
CA VAL A 51 -12.49 11.75 -14.39
C VAL A 51 -13.37 10.65 -14.95
N VAL A 52 -13.40 10.53 -16.28
CA VAL A 52 -14.13 9.51 -17.01
C VAL A 52 -13.10 8.60 -17.67
N VAL A 53 -13.01 7.37 -17.17
CA VAL A 53 -12.14 6.31 -17.65
C VAL A 53 -12.97 5.09 -18.01
N ASN A 54 -12.46 4.25 -18.91
CA ASN A 54 -13.03 2.93 -19.14
C ASN A 54 -12.56 1.96 -18.05
N ASP A 55 -13.48 1.12 -17.57
CA ASP A 55 -13.19 0.09 -16.59
C ASP A 55 -12.38 -1.03 -17.27
N SER A 56 -11.08 -1.10 -16.99
CA SER A 56 -10.18 -2.09 -17.59
C SER A 56 -8.85 -2.17 -16.86
N ASP A 57 -8.17 -3.29 -17.06
CA ASP A 57 -6.79 -3.55 -16.63
C ASP A 57 -5.76 -2.54 -17.19
N SER A 58 -6.17 -1.70 -18.16
CA SER A 58 -5.32 -0.66 -18.75
C SER A 58 -4.96 0.50 -17.81
N LEU A 59 -5.59 0.58 -16.64
CA LEU A 59 -5.24 1.55 -15.59
C LEU A 59 -4.01 1.11 -14.76
N LYS A 60 -3.55 -0.13 -14.90
CA LYS A 60 -2.47 -0.68 -14.06
C LYS A 60 -1.13 -0.07 -14.42
N ASP A 61 -0.37 0.32 -13.39
CA ASP A 61 0.94 0.97 -13.51
C ASP A 61 0.94 2.27 -14.37
N THR A 62 -0.19 2.98 -14.38
CA THR A 62 -0.35 4.26 -15.09
C THR A 62 -0.56 5.43 -14.13
N ASN A 63 -0.12 6.63 -14.51
CA ASN A 63 -0.39 7.87 -13.78
C ASN A 63 -1.90 8.16 -13.65
N ILE A 64 -2.68 7.84 -14.68
CA ILE A 64 -4.15 7.97 -14.64
C ILE A 64 -4.75 6.96 -13.66
N GLY A 65 -4.28 5.72 -13.65
CA GLY A 65 -4.73 4.72 -12.68
C GLY A 65 -4.42 5.12 -11.25
N ASP A 66 -3.24 5.68 -11.01
CA ASP A 66 -2.86 6.26 -9.72
C ASP A 66 -3.81 7.38 -9.30
N LEU A 67 -4.17 8.29 -10.23
CA LEU A 67 -5.16 9.33 -9.98
C LEU A 67 -6.55 8.77 -9.67
N VAL A 68 -7.00 7.72 -10.39
CA VAL A 68 -8.29 7.07 -10.13
C VAL A 68 -8.30 6.45 -8.73
N ARG A 69 -7.28 5.65 -8.37
CA ARG A 69 -7.18 5.05 -7.03
C ARG A 69 -7.14 6.11 -5.93
N TYR A 70 -6.43 7.22 -6.17
CA TYR A 70 -6.43 8.37 -5.26
C TYR A 70 -7.83 8.98 -5.10
N ILE A 71 -8.55 9.22 -6.20
CA ILE A 71 -9.90 9.78 -6.17
C ILE A 71 -10.87 8.85 -5.45
N GLU A 72 -10.84 7.54 -5.75
CA GLU A 72 -11.70 6.54 -5.11
C GLU A 72 -11.46 6.48 -3.59
N TYR A 73 -10.19 6.48 -3.19
CA TYR A 73 -9.79 6.53 -1.79
C TYR A 73 -10.33 7.79 -1.08
N ASN A 74 -10.13 8.98 -1.66
CA ASN A 74 -10.50 10.24 -1.02
C ASN A 74 -12.00 10.56 -1.10
N ASN A 75 -12.71 10.03 -2.09
CA ASN A 75 -14.16 10.22 -2.24
C ASN A 75 -14.99 9.18 -1.48
N PHE A 76 -14.35 8.29 -0.70
CA PHE A 76 -15.01 7.20 0.03
C PHE A 76 -15.83 6.25 -0.89
N THR A 77 -15.40 6.09 -2.14
CA THR A 77 -16.02 5.11 -3.04
C THR A 77 -15.84 3.71 -2.44
N VAL A 78 -16.91 2.91 -2.39
CA VAL A 78 -16.89 1.58 -1.78
C VAL A 78 -16.18 0.62 -2.72
N ILE A 79 -14.94 0.25 -2.40
CA ILE A 79 -14.18 -0.82 -3.08
C ILE A 79 -14.50 -2.14 -2.38
N ASP A 80 -14.96 -3.16 -3.12
CA ASP A 80 -15.22 -4.50 -2.58
C ASP A 80 -13.90 -5.25 -2.32
N SER A 81 -13.24 -4.91 -1.22
CA SER A 81 -12.05 -5.59 -0.71
C SER A 81 -12.29 -6.06 0.72
N LYS A 82 -12.04 -7.34 0.98
CA LYS A 82 -12.06 -7.93 2.34
C LYS A 82 -10.93 -7.39 3.23
N VAL A 83 -9.98 -6.67 2.63
CA VAL A 83 -8.95 -5.86 3.29
C VAL A 83 -9.30 -4.39 3.07
N TYR A 84 -10.25 -3.89 3.86
CA TYR A 84 -10.81 -2.53 3.68
C TYR A 84 -9.86 -1.42 4.17
N SER A 85 -10.13 -0.20 3.67
CA SER A 85 -9.61 1.14 4.02
C SER A 85 -9.73 1.54 5.51
N VAL A 86 -9.34 0.67 6.44
CA VAL A 86 -8.97 1.08 7.81
C VAL A 86 -7.60 1.76 7.80
N PHE A 87 -6.90 1.69 6.66
CA PHE A 87 -5.64 2.38 6.48
C PHE A 87 -5.73 3.89 6.67
N ASP A 88 -6.89 4.53 6.45
CA ASP A 88 -7.12 5.93 6.83
C ASP A 88 -6.95 6.18 8.34
N TYR A 89 -7.59 5.35 9.16
CA TYR A 89 -7.52 5.44 10.62
C TYR A 89 -6.16 4.97 11.13
N LEU A 90 -5.58 3.95 10.49
CA LEU A 90 -4.20 3.53 10.68
C LEU A 90 -3.29 4.72 10.42
N TYR A 91 -3.32 5.36 9.26
CA TYR A 91 -2.45 6.49 8.97
C TYR A 91 -2.65 7.66 9.93
N ARG A 92 -3.88 8.09 10.22
CA ARG A 92 -4.09 9.24 11.12
C ARG A 92 -3.59 8.95 12.54
N SER A 93 -4.03 7.84 13.15
CA SER A 93 -3.66 7.52 14.54
C SER A 93 -2.24 6.98 14.69
N TYR A 94 -1.78 6.20 13.71
CA TYR A 94 -0.45 5.59 13.67
C TYR A 94 0.61 6.60 13.23
N ALA A 95 0.35 7.52 12.29
CA ALA A 95 1.33 8.55 11.95
C ALA A 95 1.61 9.47 13.14
N GLU A 96 0.61 9.81 13.96
CA GLU A 96 0.86 10.53 15.22
C GLU A 96 1.69 9.70 16.20
N ARG A 97 1.35 8.42 16.37
CA ARG A 97 2.07 7.52 17.29
C ARG A 97 3.51 7.29 16.82
N ARG A 98 3.73 7.07 15.53
CA ARG A 98 5.03 6.98 14.85
C ARG A 98 5.81 8.28 15.00
N ARG A 99 5.19 9.44 14.79
CA ARG A 99 5.84 10.74 14.96
C ARG A 99 6.29 10.94 16.41
N LYS A 100 5.46 10.58 17.40
CA LYS A 100 5.82 10.62 18.83
C LYS A 100 6.93 9.62 19.19
N PHE A 101 6.90 8.43 18.59
CA PHE A 101 7.91 7.39 18.79
C PHE A 101 9.27 7.82 18.22
N LEU A 102 9.32 8.24 16.95
CA LEU A 102 10.53 8.71 16.27
C LEU A 102 11.07 10.03 16.84
N ALA A 103 10.20 10.90 17.37
CA ALA A 103 10.67 12.10 18.07
C ALA A 103 11.41 11.77 19.37
N LYS A 104 11.11 10.62 19.99
CA LYS A 104 11.74 10.16 21.24
C LYS A 104 12.92 9.22 21.00
N GLN A 105 12.94 8.49 19.89
CA GLN A 105 13.94 7.48 19.59
C GLN A 105 14.56 7.70 18.21
N LYS A 106 15.90 7.61 18.11
CA LYS A 106 16.63 7.66 16.82
C LYS A 106 16.51 6.38 15.98
N ARG A 107 15.85 5.36 16.52
CA ARG A 107 15.74 4.00 15.97
C ARG A 107 14.27 3.62 15.83
N VAL A 108 13.98 2.68 14.92
CA VAL A 108 12.61 2.22 14.67
C VAL A 108 12.20 1.06 15.58
N SER A 109 13.18 0.39 16.19
CA SER A 109 13.00 -0.71 17.13
C SER A 109 14.11 -0.74 18.19
N GLU A 110 13.87 -1.45 19.29
CA GLU A 110 14.90 -1.81 20.27
C GLU A 110 15.85 -2.91 19.74
N TYR A 111 15.39 -3.73 18.80
CA TYR A 111 16.16 -4.83 18.22
C TYR A 111 17.01 -4.36 17.03
N ASP A 112 18.31 -4.66 17.05
CA ASP A 112 19.21 -4.29 15.95
C ASP A 112 18.80 -4.94 14.61
N SER A 113 18.30 -6.18 14.65
CA SER A 113 17.83 -6.91 13.48
C SER A 113 16.68 -6.20 12.75
N GLU A 114 15.71 -5.69 13.50
CA GLU A 114 14.60 -4.91 12.94
C GLU A 114 15.07 -3.56 12.38
N ASN A 115 16.03 -2.89 13.04
CA ASN A 115 16.60 -1.65 12.51
C ASN A 115 17.35 -1.87 11.19
N LEU A 116 18.10 -2.98 11.08
CA LEU A 116 18.77 -3.38 9.84
C LEU A 116 17.76 -3.74 8.75
N MET A 117 16.71 -4.50 9.08
CA MET A 117 15.65 -4.84 8.14
C MET A 117 14.92 -3.59 7.63
N TYR A 118 14.62 -2.64 8.51
CA TYR A 118 14.01 -1.37 8.11
C TYR A 118 14.86 -0.60 7.10
N ALA A 119 16.17 -0.52 7.36
CA ALA A 119 17.11 0.12 6.44
C ALA A 119 17.17 -0.63 5.10
N LEU A 120 17.18 -1.97 5.13
CA LEU A 120 17.16 -2.79 3.93
C LEU A 120 15.89 -2.56 3.10
N ILE A 121 14.71 -2.61 3.71
CA ILE A 121 13.42 -2.36 3.03
C ILE A 121 13.44 -0.96 2.40
N THR A 122 13.80 0.07 3.18
CA THR A 122 13.81 1.46 2.71
C THR A 122 14.78 1.65 1.53
N ASN A 123 15.97 1.04 1.60
CA ASN A 123 16.95 1.11 0.53
C ASN A 123 16.46 0.38 -0.73
N VAL A 124 15.85 -0.81 -0.60
CA VAL A 124 15.31 -1.54 -1.75
C VAL A 124 14.19 -0.77 -2.44
N LEU A 125 13.26 -0.18 -1.68
CA LEU A 125 12.19 0.65 -2.27
C LEU A 125 12.76 1.84 -3.03
N LYS A 126 13.80 2.50 -2.47
CA LYS A 126 14.48 3.62 -3.12
C LYS A 126 15.25 3.20 -4.37
N ASP A 127 16.04 2.13 -4.29
CA ASP A 127 16.88 1.62 -5.39
C ASP A 127 16.02 1.19 -6.59
N LYS A 128 14.80 0.72 -6.34
CA LYS A 128 13.82 0.34 -7.37
C LYS A 128 12.90 1.47 -7.83
N GLU A 129 13.13 2.69 -7.35
CA GLU A 129 12.30 3.86 -7.67
C GLU A 129 10.81 3.68 -7.34
N LEU A 130 10.49 2.81 -6.38
CA LEU A 130 9.13 2.55 -5.89
C LEU A 130 8.70 3.65 -4.92
N ASN A 131 8.71 4.89 -5.42
CA ASN A 131 8.42 6.10 -4.65
C ASN A 131 6.96 6.17 -4.18
N SER A 132 6.07 5.42 -4.84
CA SER A 132 4.69 5.22 -4.43
C SER A 132 4.55 4.22 -3.30
N PHE A 133 5.61 3.58 -2.80
CA PHE A 133 5.53 2.65 -1.67
C PHE A 133 6.09 3.25 -0.38
N GLY A 134 5.47 2.89 0.74
CA GLY A 134 5.94 3.25 2.08
C GLY A 134 6.02 2.05 3.01
N VAL A 135 6.72 2.22 4.12
CA VAL A 135 6.85 1.18 5.17
C VAL A 135 6.49 1.76 6.54
N ASN A 136 5.63 1.04 7.27
CA ASN A 136 5.33 1.23 8.68
C ASN A 136 5.93 0.06 9.48
N VAL A 137 6.38 0.34 10.70
CA VAL A 137 6.89 -0.67 11.64
C VAL A 137 5.80 -1.05 12.64
N HIS A 138 5.92 -2.16 13.37
CA HIS A 138 5.09 -2.51 14.55
C HIS A 138 3.59 -2.20 14.39
N VAL A 139 2.96 -2.76 13.36
CA VAL A 139 1.56 -2.46 13.05
C VAL A 139 0.66 -3.53 13.67
N PRO A 140 -0.31 -3.16 14.54
CA PRO A 140 -1.25 -4.15 15.10
C PRO A 140 -2.06 -4.87 14.01
N LEU A 141 -2.15 -6.19 14.08
CA LEU A 141 -2.82 -6.99 13.03
C LEU A 141 -4.29 -6.63 12.86
N LYS A 142 -4.99 -6.35 13.97
CA LYS A 142 -6.37 -5.84 13.97
C LYS A 142 -6.58 -4.53 13.21
N MET A 143 -5.52 -3.76 12.96
CA MET A 143 -5.58 -2.53 12.18
C MET A 143 -5.38 -2.80 10.68
N ILE A 144 -4.83 -3.95 10.33
CA ILE A 144 -4.68 -4.43 8.95
C ILE A 144 -5.95 -5.15 8.50
N ILE A 145 -6.52 -6.01 9.37
CA ILE A 145 -7.67 -6.85 9.04
C ILE A 145 -8.84 -6.56 9.99
N ARG A 146 -9.94 -6.03 9.43
CA ARG A 146 -11.15 -5.67 10.20
C ARG A 146 -12.35 -6.56 9.91
N ASP A 147 -12.58 -6.92 8.64
CA ASP A 147 -13.58 -7.96 8.36
C ASP A 147 -13.02 -9.27 8.90
N THR A 148 -13.69 -9.90 9.85
CA THR A 148 -13.25 -11.17 10.45
C THR A 148 -14.04 -12.35 9.88
N SER A 149 -14.81 -12.15 8.81
CA SER A 149 -15.72 -13.16 8.25
C SER A 149 -15.00 -14.42 7.78
N LEU A 150 -13.74 -14.30 7.35
CA LEU A 150 -12.91 -15.43 6.90
C LEU A 150 -12.17 -16.13 8.03
N MET A 151 -12.22 -15.60 9.25
CA MET A 151 -11.47 -16.13 10.40
C MET A 151 -12.32 -17.11 11.20
N THR A 152 -11.67 -18.16 11.69
CA THR A 152 -12.20 -18.99 12.78
C THR A 152 -12.27 -18.19 14.10
N PRO A 153 -13.02 -18.66 15.11
CA PRO A 153 -13.09 -17.96 16.40
C PRO A 153 -11.72 -17.76 17.07
N SER A 154 -10.83 -18.74 16.99
CA SER A 154 -9.46 -18.67 17.55
C SER A 154 -8.58 -17.67 16.80
N GLU A 155 -8.64 -17.66 15.48
CA GLU A 155 -7.93 -16.68 14.64
C GLU A 155 -8.42 -15.26 14.91
N LYS A 156 -9.73 -15.09 15.07
CA LYS A 156 -10.32 -13.80 15.41
C LYS A 156 -9.83 -13.30 16.76
N GLU A 157 -9.81 -14.14 17.79
CA GLU A 157 -9.29 -13.77 19.10
C GLU A 157 -7.81 -13.36 19.02
N TYR A 158 -7.00 -14.12 18.29
CA TYR A 158 -5.59 -13.84 18.08
C TYR A 158 -5.35 -12.54 17.29
N ALA A 159 -6.06 -12.33 16.19
CA ALA A 159 -5.91 -11.16 15.33
C ALA A 159 -6.37 -9.88 16.01
N MET A 160 -7.43 -9.95 16.82
CA MET A 160 -8.01 -8.79 17.51
C MET A 160 -7.25 -8.41 18.79
N ASN A 161 -6.29 -9.22 19.22
CA ASN A 161 -5.46 -8.92 20.37
C ASN A 161 -4.55 -7.71 20.09
N ASN A 162 -4.57 -6.72 20.99
CA ASN A 162 -3.75 -5.51 20.89
C ASN A 162 -2.25 -5.76 20.90
N LEU A 163 -1.80 -6.94 21.36
CA LEU A 163 -0.41 -7.34 21.42
C LEU A 163 0.05 -8.07 20.15
N THR A 164 -0.86 -8.44 19.26
CA THR A 164 -0.52 -9.07 17.99
C THR A 164 -0.19 -7.99 16.96
N HIS A 165 1.08 -7.91 16.58
CA HIS A 165 1.60 -6.94 15.62
C HIS A 165 2.35 -7.68 14.52
N VAL A 166 2.48 -7.00 13.38
CA VAL A 166 3.48 -7.32 12.36
C VAL A 166 4.66 -6.37 12.52
N ASP A 167 5.88 -6.85 12.27
CA ASP A 167 7.08 -6.03 12.43
C ASP A 167 7.15 -4.92 11.39
N PHE A 168 6.81 -5.23 10.13
CA PHE A 168 6.77 -4.27 9.04
C PHE A 168 5.56 -4.48 8.14
N LEU A 169 4.99 -3.37 7.69
CA LEU A 169 3.93 -3.31 6.71
C LEU A 169 4.35 -2.38 5.57
N VAL A 170 4.56 -2.94 4.40
CA VAL A 170 4.73 -2.21 3.15
C VAL A 170 3.36 -1.93 2.56
N PHE A 171 3.15 -0.69 2.10
CA PHE A 171 1.88 -0.22 1.59
C PHE A 171 2.08 0.73 0.40
N ASP A 172 1.04 0.88 -0.42
CA ASP A 172 0.99 1.87 -1.49
C ASP A 172 0.59 3.23 -0.92
N ALA A 173 1.36 4.27 -1.19
CA ALA A 173 1.21 5.60 -0.65
C ALA A 173 0.07 6.38 -1.31
N ILE A 174 -0.45 5.94 -2.45
CA ILE A 174 -1.54 6.59 -3.18
C ILE A 174 -2.87 6.21 -2.55
N ASP A 175 -3.18 4.91 -2.53
CA ASP A 175 -4.45 4.36 -2.02
C ASP A 175 -4.36 3.84 -0.58
N LYS A 176 -3.16 3.91 0.02
CA LYS A 176 -2.86 3.41 1.37
C LYS A 176 -3.08 1.90 1.52
N SER A 177 -3.24 1.14 0.45
CA SER A 177 -3.50 -0.30 0.57
C SER A 177 -2.26 -1.06 1.09
N PRO A 178 -2.45 -2.07 1.96
CA PRO A 178 -1.37 -2.96 2.38
C PRO A 178 -0.92 -3.84 1.20
N ARG A 179 0.39 -3.97 1.01
CA ARG A 179 0.97 -4.73 -0.11
C ARG A 179 1.79 -5.93 0.34
N LEU A 180 2.52 -5.81 1.44
CA LEU A 180 3.38 -6.88 1.95
C LEU A 180 3.59 -6.73 3.46
N VAL A 181 3.52 -7.85 4.17
CA VAL A 181 3.99 -7.95 5.56
C VAL A 181 5.40 -8.54 5.57
N VAL A 182 6.28 -7.96 6.38
CA VAL A 182 7.61 -8.53 6.65
C VAL A 182 7.76 -8.73 8.17
N GLU A 183 8.18 -9.92 8.59
CA GLU A 183 8.50 -10.27 9.97
C GLU A 183 9.99 -10.62 10.10
N VAL A 184 10.58 -10.34 11.27
CA VAL A 184 11.97 -10.63 11.59
C VAL A 184 12.02 -11.60 12.78
N ASP A 185 12.27 -12.87 12.49
CA ASP A 185 12.25 -13.92 13.50
C ASP A 185 13.64 -14.11 14.16
N GLY A 186 13.67 -14.07 15.49
CA GLY A 186 14.87 -14.31 16.28
C GLY A 186 15.30 -15.79 16.27
N ALA A 187 16.57 -16.07 15.99
CA ALA A 187 17.13 -17.42 15.85
C ALA A 187 16.92 -18.32 17.10
N LYS A 188 16.73 -17.73 18.27
CA LYS A 188 16.50 -18.45 19.55
C LYS A 188 15.07 -19.00 19.71
N PHE A 189 14.13 -18.65 18.85
CA PHE A 189 12.70 -18.92 19.05
C PHE A 189 12.11 -20.02 18.15
N HIS A 190 12.93 -20.73 17.37
CA HIS A 190 12.49 -21.75 16.41
C HIS A 190 12.73 -23.20 16.86
N ALA A 191 12.22 -23.58 18.04
CA ALA A 191 11.93 -24.98 18.27
C ALA A 191 10.52 -25.28 17.75
N GLU A 192 10.39 -26.27 16.85
CA GLU A 192 9.08 -26.80 16.45
C GLU A 192 8.27 -27.19 17.71
N GLY A 193 6.99 -26.84 17.73
CA GLY A 193 6.11 -27.08 18.88
C GLY A 193 6.09 -25.99 19.96
N THR A 194 6.81 -24.87 19.77
CA THR A 194 6.68 -23.72 20.67
C THR A 194 5.36 -22.96 20.46
N ARG A 195 4.90 -22.25 21.50
CA ARG A 195 3.76 -21.32 21.38
C ARG A 195 3.98 -20.25 20.33
N GLN A 196 5.23 -19.86 20.09
CA GLN A 196 5.59 -18.87 19.08
C GLN A 196 5.36 -19.41 17.67
N ALA A 197 5.84 -20.63 17.37
CA ALA A 197 5.60 -21.28 16.08
C ALA A 197 4.10 -21.42 15.75
N VAL A 198 3.26 -21.74 16.74
CA VAL A 198 1.80 -21.81 16.57
C VAL A 198 1.20 -20.44 16.22
N ARG A 199 1.63 -19.38 16.92
CA ARG A 199 1.19 -18.00 16.65
C ARG A 199 1.65 -17.51 15.28
N ASP A 200 2.86 -17.87 14.88
CA ASP A 200 3.41 -17.49 13.59
C ASP A 200 2.69 -18.17 12.44
N ALA A 201 2.42 -19.48 12.56
CA ALA A 201 1.59 -20.22 11.60
C ALA A 201 0.17 -19.62 11.50
N MET A 202 -0.47 -19.31 12.64
CA MET A 202 -1.79 -18.68 12.66
C MET A 202 -1.77 -17.30 12.00
N LYS A 203 -0.74 -16.49 12.24
CA LYS A 203 -0.58 -15.18 11.59
C LYS A 203 -0.45 -15.32 10.08
N ASN A 204 0.35 -16.27 9.61
CA ASN A 204 0.54 -16.54 8.18
C ASN A 204 -0.77 -16.99 7.53
N GLU A 205 -1.50 -17.91 8.16
CA GLU A 205 -2.79 -18.40 7.66
C GLU A 205 -3.81 -17.26 7.55
N ILE A 206 -3.90 -16.42 8.58
CA ILE A 206 -4.77 -15.24 8.56
C ILE A 206 -4.37 -14.34 7.39
N LEU A 207 -3.12 -13.90 7.26
CA LEU A 207 -2.70 -13.00 6.18
C LEU A 207 -2.99 -13.59 4.78
N ASN A 208 -2.76 -14.89 4.60
CA ASN A 208 -3.06 -15.60 3.35
C ASN A 208 -4.55 -15.62 3.01
N LYS A 209 -5.46 -15.81 4.00
CA LYS A 209 -6.92 -15.76 3.78
C LYS A 209 -7.38 -14.41 3.23
N TYR A 210 -6.65 -13.35 3.56
CA TYR A 210 -6.92 -11.99 3.11
C TYR A 210 -6.07 -11.59 1.89
N GLY A 211 -5.33 -12.53 1.29
CA GLY A 211 -4.52 -12.29 0.10
C GLY A 211 -3.36 -11.32 0.33
N LEU A 212 -2.91 -11.14 1.58
CA LEU A 212 -1.79 -10.27 1.91
C LEU A 212 -0.50 -11.10 2.02
N PRO A 213 0.47 -10.93 1.11
CA PRO A 213 1.72 -11.67 1.17
C PRO A 213 2.49 -11.40 2.46
N ILE A 214 3.18 -12.43 2.95
CA ILE A 214 4.05 -12.36 4.13
C ILE A 214 5.43 -12.93 3.81
N LEU A 215 6.47 -12.19 4.18
CA LEU A 215 7.86 -12.63 4.20
C LEU A 215 8.37 -12.70 5.63
N ARG A 216 9.09 -13.76 5.96
CA ARG A 216 9.73 -13.92 7.27
C ARG A 216 11.22 -14.08 7.10
N PHE A 217 11.99 -13.22 7.73
CA PHE A 217 13.44 -13.26 7.71
C PHE A 217 13.96 -13.74 9.04
N ARG A 218 14.75 -14.81 9.02
CA ARG A 218 15.47 -15.24 10.21
C ARG A 218 16.68 -14.35 10.42
N THR A 219 16.96 -14.03 11.67
CA THR A 219 18.14 -13.24 12.08
C THR A 219 19.50 -13.90 11.78
N ASP A 220 19.52 -15.19 11.44
CA ASP A 220 20.71 -15.95 11.01
C ASP A 220 20.71 -16.27 9.49
N GLY A 221 19.79 -15.66 8.74
CA GLY A 221 19.66 -15.86 7.30
C GLY A 221 20.70 -15.12 6.47
N SER A 222 20.64 -15.36 5.16
CA SER A 222 21.30 -14.59 4.12
C SER A 222 20.34 -14.33 2.97
N ASP A 223 20.69 -13.38 2.10
CA ASP A 223 19.94 -13.06 0.86
C ASP A 223 18.60 -12.34 1.06
N GLU A 224 18.39 -11.70 2.20
CA GLU A 224 17.15 -10.98 2.53
C GLU A 224 16.82 -9.92 1.47
N ARG A 225 17.85 -9.21 0.98
CA ARG A 225 17.69 -8.22 -0.09
C ARG A 225 17.15 -8.84 -1.36
N LYS A 226 17.66 -10.01 -1.76
CA LYS A 226 17.26 -10.68 -2.99
C LYS A 226 15.82 -11.18 -2.89
N GLN A 227 15.46 -11.83 -1.79
CA GLN A 227 14.10 -12.33 -1.56
C GLN A 227 13.07 -11.19 -1.51
N LEU A 228 13.40 -10.08 -0.84
CA LEU A 228 12.52 -8.92 -0.81
C LEU A 228 12.32 -8.34 -2.21
N ILE A 229 13.39 -8.23 -2.99
CA ILE A 229 13.35 -7.78 -4.38
C ILE A 229 12.41 -8.67 -5.22
N GLU A 230 12.54 -9.99 -5.13
CA GLU A 230 11.73 -10.94 -5.90
C GLU A 230 10.23 -10.84 -5.57
N VAL A 231 9.87 -10.71 -4.29
CA VAL A 231 8.47 -10.56 -3.90
C VAL A 231 7.91 -9.21 -4.31
N LEU A 232 8.68 -8.13 -4.18
CA LEU A 232 8.26 -6.82 -4.66
C LEU A 232 8.08 -6.83 -6.18
N ASP A 233 8.95 -7.49 -6.94
CA ASP A 233 8.79 -7.64 -8.39
C ASP A 233 7.57 -8.49 -8.74
N GLY A 234 7.29 -9.56 -8.01
CA GLY A 234 6.07 -10.36 -8.21
C GLY A 234 4.80 -9.58 -7.88
N LEU A 235 4.84 -8.74 -6.84
CA LEU A 235 3.73 -7.85 -6.49
C LEU A 235 3.44 -6.84 -7.59
N LEU A 236 4.47 -6.29 -8.23
CA LEU A 236 4.36 -5.41 -9.39
C LEU A 236 3.98 -6.18 -10.66
N GLY A 237 4.49 -7.40 -10.85
CA GLY A 237 4.18 -8.24 -12.00
C GLY A 237 2.74 -8.74 -12.03
N ASN A 238 2.11 -8.93 -10.86
CA ASN A 238 0.67 -9.21 -10.76
C ASN A 238 -0.22 -8.02 -11.17
N TYR A 239 0.34 -6.82 -11.36
CA TYR A 239 -0.35 -5.71 -12.06
C TYR A 239 -0.36 -5.90 -13.58
N GLN A 240 0.45 -6.81 -14.14
CA GLN A 240 0.55 -7.00 -15.59
C GLN A 240 -0.34 -8.13 -16.15
N THR A 241 -0.89 -9.01 -15.29
CA THR A 241 -1.62 -10.22 -15.73
C THR A 241 -2.95 -10.48 -15.01
N SER A 242 -3.54 -9.47 -14.39
CA SER A 242 -4.93 -9.56 -13.91
C SER A 242 -5.78 -8.53 -14.61
#